data_AF-A0A2U1Q8M7-F1
#
_entry.id   AF-A0A2U1Q8M7-F1
#
_cell.length_a   1.000
_cell.length_b   1.000
_cell.length_c   1.000
_cell.angle_alpha   90.00
_cell.angle_beta   90.00
_cell.angle_gamma   90.00
#
_symmetry.space_group_name_H-M   'P 1'
#
loop_
_entity.id
_entity.type
_entity.pdbx_description
1 polymer ?
#
loop_
_entity_poly.entity_id
_entity_poly.type
_entity_poly.pdbx_seq_one_letter_code
_entity_poly.pdbx_strand_id
1 'polypeptide(L)'
;MNLEELNKNAKKKRIERVSFSASLPEDVRGVFADSNCAVKYSSDPFVDIRKSIVEMLRYVKVQDWNDVEELIYCYIALNSPEIHIYIKDAFLSLASPLDNKRDPTYK
;
A
#
# COMPACT_ATOMS: atom_id res chain seq x y z
N MET A 1 -28.52 -16.73 6.22
CA MET A 1 -27.19 -16.29 6.69
C MET A 1 -27.10 -16.54 8.19
N ASN A 2 -26.06 -17.25 8.61
CA ASN A 2 -25.80 -17.66 9.99
C ASN A 2 -25.34 -16.47 10.86
N LEU A 3 -25.75 -16.41 12.13
CA LEU A 3 -25.31 -15.41 13.12
C LEU A 3 -23.78 -15.40 13.31
N GLU A 4 -23.12 -16.56 13.23
CA GLU A 4 -21.65 -16.67 13.27
C GLU A 4 -20.99 -16.08 12.04
N GLU A 5 -21.66 -16.12 10.89
CA GLU A 5 -21.14 -15.62 9.61
C GLU A 5 -21.28 -14.09 9.54
N LEU A 6 -22.37 -13.54 10.09
CA LEU A 6 -22.51 -12.11 10.36
C LEU A 6 -21.44 -11.62 11.35
N ASN A 7 -21.14 -12.39 12.40
CA ASN A 7 -20.11 -12.04 13.39
C ASN A 7 -18.69 -12.12 12.81
N LYS A 8 -18.38 -13.14 12.00
CA LYS A 8 -17.10 -13.22 11.27
C LYS A 8 -16.94 -12.05 10.30
N ASN A 9 -17.98 -11.70 9.56
CA ASN A 9 -17.97 -10.56 8.64
C ASN A 9 -17.91 -9.21 9.38
N ALA A 10 -18.57 -9.07 10.53
CA ALA A 10 -18.51 -7.86 11.36
C ALA A 10 -17.15 -7.71 12.05
N LYS A 11 -16.52 -8.81 12.49
CA LYS A 11 -15.15 -8.81 13.02
C LYS A 11 -14.14 -8.49 11.93
N LYS A 12 -14.25 -9.10 10.75
CA LYS A 12 -13.44 -8.78 9.56
C LYS A 12 -13.58 -7.28 9.21
N LYS A 13 -14.81 -6.76 9.13
CA LYS A 13 -15.13 -5.34 8.92
C LYS A 13 -14.72 -4.41 10.08
N ARG A 14 -14.46 -4.90 11.30
CA ARG A 14 -13.99 -4.09 12.45
C ARG A 14 -12.47 -4.03 12.51
N ILE A 15 -11.78 -5.13 12.19
CA ILE A 15 -10.32 -5.18 12.10
C ILE A 15 -9.85 -4.31 10.92
N GLU A 16 -10.59 -4.28 9.82
CA GLU A 16 -10.32 -3.41 8.65
C GLU A 16 -10.56 -1.90 8.90
N ARG A 17 -11.20 -1.48 10.00
CA ARG A 17 -11.72 -0.09 10.17
C ARG A 17 -11.04 0.80 11.20
N VAL A 18 -9.94 0.37 11.81
CA VAL A 18 -9.09 1.27 12.60
C VAL A 18 -8.00 1.84 11.71
N SER A 19 -8.34 2.88 10.94
CA SER A 19 -7.36 3.69 10.23
C SER A 19 -6.78 4.72 11.19
N PHE A 20 -5.52 4.54 11.59
CA PHE A 20 -4.76 5.62 12.21
C PHE A 20 -4.18 6.49 11.10
N SER A 21 -4.23 7.81 11.22
CA SER A 21 -3.49 8.69 10.33
C SER A 21 -2.02 8.68 10.73
N ALA A 22 -1.12 8.53 9.76
CA ALA A 22 0.29 8.78 9.96
C ALA A 22 0.68 10.07 9.23
N SER A 23 1.57 10.84 9.84
CA SER A 23 2.19 11.99 9.18
C SER A 23 3.37 11.52 8.35
N LEU A 24 3.52 12.10 7.16
CA LEU A 24 4.73 11.90 6.36
C LEU A 24 5.96 12.47 7.07
N PRO A 25 7.16 11.95 6.77
CA PRO A 25 8.41 12.56 7.20
C PRO A 25 8.50 14.04 6.78
N GLU A 26 9.07 14.87 7.64
CA GLU A 26 9.16 16.33 7.43
C GLU A 26 9.98 16.76 6.21
N ASP A 27 10.75 15.85 5.63
CA ASP A 27 11.60 16.05 4.47
C ASP A 27 10.97 15.57 3.16
N VAL A 28 9.78 14.95 3.20
CA VAL A 28 9.00 14.65 1.99
C VAL A 28 8.58 15.97 1.33
N ARG A 29 8.87 16.11 0.04
CA ARG A 29 8.53 17.27 -0.79
C ARG A 29 7.66 16.78 -1.96
N GLY A 30 7.57 17.58 -3.01
CA GLY A 30 7.00 17.11 -4.27
C GLY A 30 5.53 16.71 -4.22
N VAL A 31 5.18 15.66 -4.97
CA VAL A 31 3.79 15.26 -5.24
C VAL A 31 3.08 14.63 -4.04
N PHE A 32 3.83 14.21 -3.02
CA PHE A 32 3.26 13.58 -1.82
C PHE A 32 3.06 14.53 -0.63
N ALA A 33 3.55 15.77 -0.67
CA ALA A 33 3.55 16.68 0.48
C ALA A 33 2.17 16.88 1.14
N ASP A 34 1.09 16.85 0.35
CA ASP A 34 -0.31 16.99 0.81
C ASP A 34 -1.06 15.65 0.92
N SER A 35 -0.35 14.52 0.84
CA SER A 35 -0.96 13.19 0.91
C SER A 35 -1.30 12.80 2.34
N ASN A 36 -2.49 12.23 2.54
CA ASN A 36 -2.90 11.68 3.83
C ASN A 36 -2.60 10.18 3.89
N CYS A 37 -1.80 9.75 4.87
CA CYS A 37 -1.42 8.35 5.01
C CYS A 37 -2.31 7.65 6.04
N ALA A 38 -3.00 6.59 5.59
CA ALA A 38 -3.79 5.73 6.47
C ALA A 38 -3.01 4.45 6.82
N VAL A 39 -2.84 4.20 8.11
CA VAL A 39 -2.29 2.95 8.64
C VAL A 39 -3.38 1.88 8.62
N LYS A 40 -3.06 0.69 8.14
CA LYS A 40 -3.96 -0.46 8.07
C LYS A 40 -3.31 -1.67 8.70
N TYR A 41 -4.07 -2.44 9.48
CA TYR A 41 -3.68 -3.80 9.83
C TYR A 41 -3.89 -4.71 8.62
N SER A 42 -2.85 -5.45 8.25
CA SER A 42 -2.89 -6.36 7.12
C SER A 42 -2.60 -7.79 7.57
N SER A 43 -3.37 -8.75 7.04
CA SER A 43 -3.08 -10.18 7.15
C SER A 43 -2.16 -10.69 6.04
N ASP A 44 -1.98 -9.89 4.97
CA ASP A 44 -1.12 -10.17 3.82
C ASP A 44 -0.43 -8.87 3.37
N PRO A 45 0.64 -8.46 4.08
CA PRO A 45 1.29 -7.18 3.84
C PRO A 45 1.78 -7.00 2.40
N PHE A 46 2.26 -8.07 1.76
CA PHE A 46 2.72 -8.03 0.38
C PHE A 46 1.60 -7.59 -0.57
N VAL A 47 0.44 -8.25 -0.54
CA VAL A 47 -0.67 -7.95 -1.44
C VAL A 47 -1.22 -6.54 -1.20
N ASP A 48 -1.35 -6.15 0.06
CA ASP A 48 -1.94 -4.85 0.40
C ASP A 48 -0.98 -3.69 0.08
N ILE A 49 0.32 -3.84 0.34
CA ILE A 49 1.32 -2.84 -0.04
C ILE A 49 1.39 -2.72 -1.56
N ARG A 50 1.46 -3.84 -2.30
CA ARG A 50 1.48 -3.82 -3.76
C ARG A 50 0.28 -3.09 -4.35
N LYS A 51 -0.93 -3.33 -3.83
CA LYS A 51 -2.14 -2.60 -4.25
C LYS A 51 -2.01 -1.11 -3.95
N SER A 52 -1.55 -0.74 -2.76
CA SER A 52 -1.40 0.66 -2.39
C SER A 52 -0.36 1.39 -3.25
N ILE A 53 0.74 0.74 -3.63
CA ILE A 53 1.73 1.34 -4.55
C ILE A 53 1.08 1.60 -5.92
N VAL A 54 0.35 0.63 -6.48
CA VAL A 54 -0.34 0.80 -7.76
C VAL A 54 -1.38 1.92 -7.70
N GLU A 55 -2.12 2.03 -6.59
CA GLU A 55 -3.04 3.14 -6.37
C GLU A 55 -2.30 4.48 -6.34
N MET A 56 -1.20 4.60 -5.59
CA MET A 56 -0.42 5.84 -5.51
C MET A 56 0.18 6.25 -6.87
N LEU A 57 0.71 5.29 -7.64
CA LEU A 57 1.21 5.53 -8.99
C LEU A 57 0.12 6.09 -9.93
N ARG A 58 -1.14 5.67 -9.74
CA ARG A 58 -2.28 6.16 -10.55
C ARG A 58 -2.83 7.50 -10.05
N TYR A 59 -2.98 7.66 -8.73
CA TYR A 59 -3.67 8.81 -8.14
C TYR A 59 -2.76 10.02 -7.95
N VAL A 60 -1.51 9.82 -7.58
CA VAL A 60 -0.59 10.92 -7.21
C VAL A 60 0.26 11.42 -8.40
N LYS A 61 -0.11 11.03 -9.62
CA LYS A 61 0.58 11.45 -10.86
C LYS A 61 2.10 11.30 -10.78
N VAL A 62 2.59 10.18 -10.25
CA VAL A 62 4.02 9.85 -10.28
C VAL A 62 4.48 9.84 -11.73
N GLN A 63 5.41 10.72 -12.11
CA GLN A 63 5.82 10.93 -13.51
C GLN A 63 7.23 10.41 -13.80
N ASP A 64 8.11 10.41 -12.80
CA ASP A 64 9.52 10.05 -12.97
C ASP A 64 10.07 9.17 -11.85
N TRP A 65 11.37 8.88 -11.93
CA TRP A 65 12.06 8.05 -10.94
C TRP A 65 12.20 8.71 -9.57
N ASN A 66 12.24 10.05 -9.49
CA ASN A 66 12.33 10.76 -8.21
C ASN A 66 11.02 10.60 -7.42
N ASP A 67 9.88 10.73 -8.10
CA ASP A 67 8.57 10.49 -7.49
C ASP A 67 8.45 9.03 -7.01
N VAL A 68 8.98 8.07 -7.76
CA VAL A 68 9.00 6.66 -7.34
C VAL A 68 9.89 6.45 -6.13
N GLU A 69 11.09 7.05 -6.10
CA GLU A 69 12.00 6.96 -4.97
C GLU A 69 11.39 7.56 -3.70
N GLU A 70 10.77 8.74 -3.81
CA GLU A 70 10.08 9.40 -2.70
C GLU A 70 8.89 8.57 -2.19
N LEU A 71 8.14 7.93 -3.09
CA LEU A 71 7.07 7.00 -2.72
C LEU A 71 7.61 5.85 -1.86
N ILE A 72 8.70 5.20 -2.30
CA ILE A 72 9.32 4.09 -1.56
C ILE A 72 9.89 4.56 -0.23
N TYR A 73 10.53 5.74 -0.20
CA TYR A 73 11.00 6.37 1.03
C TYR A 73 9.86 6.53 2.05
N CYS A 74 8.70 7.05 1.63
CA CYS A 74 7.53 7.19 2.49
C CYS A 74 7.09 5.84 3.07
N TYR A 75 7.02 4.77 2.26
CA TYR A 75 6.66 3.44 2.77
C TYR A 75 7.65 2.92 3.81
N ILE A 76 8.95 3.10 3.59
CA ILE A 76 9.99 2.65 4.52
C ILE A 76 9.89 3.44 5.84
N ALA A 77 9.71 4.76 5.77
CA ALA A 77 9.64 5.62 6.94
C ALA A 77 8.35 5.40 7.77
N LEU A 78 7.23 5.11 7.11
CA LEU A 78 5.93 4.90 7.76
C LEU A 78 5.72 3.49 8.31
N ASN A 79 6.59 2.53 7.99
CA ASN A 79 6.44 1.13 8.39
C ASN A 79 7.64 0.64 9.18
N SER A 80 7.40 -0.32 10.09
CA SER A 80 8.47 -0.93 10.87
C SER A 80 9.40 -1.78 10.00
N PRO A 81 10.66 -2.02 10.42
CA PRO A 81 11.64 -2.77 9.63
C PRO A 81 11.19 -4.17 9.18
N GLU A 82 10.33 -4.82 9.96
CA GLU A 82 9.77 -6.14 9.63
C GLU A 82 8.90 -6.12 8.37
N ILE A 83 8.37 -4.95 8.01
CA ILE A 83 7.52 -4.76 6.83
C ILE A 83 8.33 -4.45 5.57
N HIS A 84 9.59 -4.01 5.71
CA HIS A 84 10.42 -3.53 4.59
C HIS A 84 10.65 -4.59 3.51
N ILE A 85 10.73 -5.88 3.90
CA ILE A 85 10.85 -6.98 2.92
C ILE A 85 9.63 -7.03 1.98
N TYR A 86 8.43 -6.86 2.51
CA TYR A 86 7.21 -6.85 1.70
C TYR A 86 7.11 -5.62 0.81
N ILE A 87 7.61 -4.46 1.27
CA ILE A 87 7.70 -3.24 0.46
C ILE A 87 8.60 -3.48 -0.75
N LYS A 88 9.80 -4.02 -0.52
CA LYS A 88 10.76 -4.35 -1.57
C LYS A 88 10.18 -5.35 -2.57
N ASP A 89 9.61 -6.45 -2.08
CA ASP A 89 9.06 -7.49 -2.94
C ASP A 89 7.87 -6.98 -3.75
N ALA A 90 6.98 -6.21 -3.13
CA ALA A 90 5.85 -5.58 -3.80
C ALA A 90 6.32 -4.66 -4.94
N PHE A 91 7.30 -3.80 -4.67
CA PHE A 91 7.87 -2.91 -5.68
C PHE A 91 8.52 -3.67 -6.84
N LEU A 92 9.38 -4.65 -6.54
CA LEU A 92 10.06 -5.46 -7.55
C LEU A 92 9.07 -6.28 -8.40
N SER A 93 7.98 -6.76 -7.80
CA SER A 93 6.93 -7.48 -8.54
C SER A 93 6.33 -6.64 -9.67
N LEU A 94 6.14 -5.33 -9.43
CA LEU A 94 5.59 -4.38 -10.39
C LEU A 94 6.59 -4.02 -11.50
N ALA A 95 7.88 -3.98 -11.17
CA ALA A 95 8.95 -3.70 -12.13
C ALA A 95 9.28 -4.92 -13.02
N SER A 96 8.88 -6.12 -12.62
CA SER A 96 9.19 -7.35 -13.34
C SER A 96 8.19 -7.64 -14.48
N PRO A 97 8.63 -7.98 -15.71
CA PRO A 97 7.74 -8.34 -16.81
C PRO A 97 6.91 -9.63 -16.59
N LEU A 98 7.21 -10.41 -15.54
CA LEU A 98 6.65 -11.74 -15.32
C LEU A 98 5.26 -11.72 -14.64
N ASP A 99 4.87 -10.63 -13.99
CA ASP A 99 3.59 -10.54 -13.26
C ASP A 99 2.44 -9.91 -14.08
N ASN A 100 2.71 -9.34 -15.26
CA ASN A 100 1.67 -8.86 -16.19
C ASN A 100 0.78 -9.97 -16.75
N LYS A 101 1.10 -11.25 -16.50
CA LYS A 101 0.29 -12.41 -16.92
C LYS A 101 -0.68 -12.91 -15.84
N ARG A 102 -0.65 -12.37 -14.62
CA ARG A 102 -1.51 -12.81 -13.50
C ARG A 102 -2.67 -11.84 -13.20
N ASP A 103 -2.77 -10.72 -13.90
CA ASP A 103 -3.89 -9.79 -13.79
C ASP A 103 -4.86 -9.95 -14.98
N PRO A 104 -6.10 -10.44 -14.77
CA PRO A 104 -7.08 -10.61 -15.84
C PRO A 104 -7.54 -9.30 -16.51
N THR A 105 -7.20 -8.14 -15.94
CA THR A 105 -7.69 -6.83 -16.41
C THR A 105 -6.81 -6.16 -17.47
N TYR A 106 -5.64 -6.71 -17.80
CA TYR A 106 -4.85 -6.26 -18.95
C TYR A 106 -5.22 -7.07 -20.21
N LYS A 107 -6.31 -6.67 -20.88
CA LYS A 107 -6.60 -6.98 -22.28
C LYS A 107 -6.90 -5.70 -23.04
#